data_AF-A0A851S665-F1
#
_entry.id   AF-A0A851S665-F1
#
_cell.length_a   1.000
_cell.length_b   1.000
_cell.length_c   1.000
_cell.angle_alpha   90.00
_cell.angle_beta   90.00
_cell.angle_gamma   90.00
#
_symmetry.space_group_name_H-M   'P 1'
#
loop_
_entity.id
_entity.type
_entity.pdbx_description
1 polymer ?
#
loop_
_entity_poly.entity_id
_entity_poly.type
_entity_poly.pdbx_seq_one_letter_code
_entity_poly.pdbx_strand_id
1 'polypeptide(L)'
;NTVMAAQMTDAHRRFLQFLMSNGITEGSEARKLHQHCCETDKVYYAHDKLDDFISTINSHLQPLFMQIRKGISEDDGRAHYAVVNLAETEVTKMASDYTETELELFRKTMDLIILSENGFASSTDILNLADQLKTKKMKKKEAEQVLKVFVEDKWLSEKNGEYTLHTRCIIEMEQYILSNYQDVARKCNICHSLAIQSQVCESCGIGMHFPCVRKYFRGQTEPRCPKCNEFW
;
A
#
# COMPACT_ATOMS: atom_id res chain seq x y z
N ASN A 1 4.32 19.58 26.64
CA ASN A 1 5.69 19.52 26.09
C ASN A 1 5.62 19.42 24.57
N THR A 2 5.53 20.55 23.90
CA THR A 2 5.63 20.68 22.45
C THR A 2 7.09 20.46 22.06
N VAL A 3 7.39 19.29 21.51
CA VAL A 3 8.66 19.08 20.78
C VAL A 3 8.64 20.10 19.65
N MET A 4 9.56 21.07 19.64
CA MET A 4 9.69 21.98 18.51
C MET A 4 10.01 21.11 17.28
N ALA A 5 9.08 21.05 16.33
CA ALA A 5 9.29 20.34 15.08
C ALA A 5 10.54 20.89 14.40
N ALA A 6 11.43 20.00 13.94
CA ALA A 6 12.59 20.41 13.17
C ALA A 6 12.15 21.27 11.98
N GLN A 7 12.92 22.31 11.67
CA GLN A 7 12.54 23.28 10.64
C GLN A 7 12.52 22.62 9.26
N MET A 8 11.41 22.75 8.53
CA MET A 8 11.29 22.25 7.16
C MET A 8 12.04 23.16 6.19
N THR A 9 13.06 22.62 5.54
CA THR A 9 13.87 23.28 4.49
C THR A 9 13.30 23.05 3.09
N ASP A 10 13.84 23.73 2.08
CA ASP A 10 13.43 23.54 0.68
C ASP A 10 13.78 22.14 0.13
N ALA A 11 14.83 21.50 0.67
CA ALA A 11 15.12 20.09 0.39
C ALA A 11 13.93 19.18 0.72
N HIS A 12 13.30 19.41 1.89
CA HIS A 12 12.13 18.65 2.33
C HIS A 12 10.92 18.91 1.43
N ARG A 13 10.70 20.16 1.01
CA ARG A 13 9.60 20.54 0.11
C ARG A 13 9.76 19.90 -1.26
N ARG A 14 10.98 19.93 -1.82
CA ARG A 14 11.32 19.30 -3.10
C ARG A 14 11.11 17.78 -3.05
N PHE A 15 11.58 17.15 -1.98
CA PHE A 15 11.38 15.71 -1.76
C PHE A 15 9.89 15.35 -1.73
N LEU A 16 9.09 16.11 -0.98
CA LEU A 16 7.64 15.91 -0.89
C LEU A 16 6.95 16.12 -2.25
N GLN A 17 7.28 17.18 -2.99
CA GLN A 17 6.73 17.45 -4.32
C GLN A 17 6.97 16.28 -5.28
N PHE A 18 8.18 15.71 -5.27
CA PHE A 18 8.50 14.54 -6.09
C PHE A 18 7.69 13.32 -5.68
N LEU A 19 7.54 13.04 -4.39
CA LEU A 19 6.74 11.90 -3.93
C LEU A 19 5.27 12.04 -4.36
N MET A 20 4.71 13.25 -4.25
CA MET A 20 3.33 13.52 -4.66
C MET A 20 3.12 13.34 -6.16
N SER A 21 4.08 13.73 -7.00
CA SER A 21 3.95 13.61 -8.46
C SER A 21 4.06 12.17 -8.97
N ASN A 22 4.74 11.29 -8.24
CA ASN A 22 4.98 9.90 -8.66
C ASN A 22 3.98 8.89 -8.08
N GLY A 23 3.20 9.29 -7.06
CA GLY A 23 2.24 8.46 -6.32
C GLY A 23 2.90 7.47 -5.36
N ILE A 24 3.91 6.74 -5.83
CA ILE A 24 4.72 5.78 -5.06
C ILE A 24 6.16 5.79 -5.56
N THR A 25 7.12 5.62 -4.65
CA THR A 25 8.56 5.60 -4.97
C THR A 25 9.26 4.44 -4.26
N GLU A 26 10.04 3.66 -5.00
CA GLU A 26 10.86 2.57 -4.42
C GLU A 26 11.89 3.15 -3.44
N GLY A 27 12.22 2.43 -2.38
CA GLY A 27 13.12 2.92 -1.33
C GLY A 27 14.55 3.19 -1.80
N SER A 28 15.01 2.52 -2.86
CA SER A 28 16.30 2.83 -3.50
C SER A 28 16.28 4.22 -4.15
N GLU A 29 15.21 4.53 -4.90
CA GLU A 29 14.99 5.83 -5.53
C GLU A 29 14.72 6.93 -4.50
N ALA A 30 13.97 6.64 -3.43
CA ALA A 30 13.75 7.59 -2.34
C ALA A 30 15.07 7.98 -1.65
N ARG A 31 16.01 7.04 -1.49
CA ARG A 31 17.35 7.34 -0.95
C ARG A 31 18.17 8.23 -1.89
N LYS A 32 18.15 7.94 -3.19
CA LYS A 32 18.82 8.79 -4.21
C LYS A 32 18.21 10.19 -4.24
N LEU A 33 16.89 10.29 -4.16
CA LEU A 33 16.17 11.56 -4.13
C LEU A 33 16.52 12.38 -2.88
N HIS A 34 16.60 11.74 -1.71
CA HIS A 34 17.02 12.39 -0.47
C HIS A 34 18.43 12.99 -0.60
N GLN A 35 19.39 12.21 -1.12
CA GLN A 35 20.72 12.71 -1.42
C GLN A 35 20.67 13.92 -2.36
N HIS A 36 19.96 13.81 -3.48
CA HIS A 36 19.86 14.87 -4.48
C HIS A 36 19.25 16.16 -3.92
N CYS A 37 18.20 16.07 -3.10
CA CYS A 37 17.56 17.23 -2.48
C CYS A 37 18.51 17.93 -1.49
N CYS A 38 19.21 17.17 -0.65
CA CYS A 38 20.16 17.73 0.30
C CYS A 38 21.35 18.41 -0.38
N GLU A 39 21.90 17.81 -1.45
CA GLU A 39 22.98 18.40 -2.24
C GLU A 39 22.54 19.70 -2.94
N THR A 40 21.34 19.70 -3.52
CA THR A 40 20.79 20.85 -4.25
C THR A 40 20.60 22.07 -3.34
N ASP A 41 20.01 21.84 -2.16
CA ASP A 41 19.67 22.91 -1.22
C ASP A 41 20.76 23.12 -0.14
N LYS A 42 21.95 22.50 -0.30
CA LYS A 42 23.14 22.60 0.56
C LYS A 42 22.84 22.28 2.05
N VAL A 43 22.02 21.26 2.27
CA VAL A 43 21.66 20.74 3.59
C VAL A 43 22.57 19.55 3.92
N TYR A 44 22.87 19.34 5.21
CA TYR A 44 23.62 18.17 5.66
C TYR A 44 22.94 16.87 5.20
N TYR A 45 23.71 16.00 4.55
CA TYR A 45 23.28 14.70 4.09
C TYR A 45 24.01 13.59 4.85
N ALA A 46 23.24 12.58 5.27
CA ALA A 46 23.76 11.31 5.74
C ALA A 46 22.89 10.16 5.21
N HIS A 47 23.55 9.10 4.74
CA HIS A 47 22.90 7.99 4.03
C HIS A 47 21.87 7.21 4.86
N ASP A 48 22.03 7.19 6.17
CA ASP A 48 21.19 6.51 7.17
C ASP A 48 20.09 7.41 7.75
N LYS A 49 20.02 8.67 7.31
CA LYS A 49 19.11 9.70 7.86
C LYS A 49 17.82 9.93 7.09
N LEU A 50 17.47 9.05 6.14
CA LEU A 50 16.21 9.16 5.40
C LEU A 50 14.98 9.12 6.33
N ASP A 51 14.96 8.24 7.33
CA ASP A 51 13.82 8.10 8.23
C ASP A 51 13.64 9.37 9.10
N ASP A 52 14.75 9.98 9.57
CA ASP A 52 14.73 11.25 10.31
C ASP A 52 14.26 12.42 9.41
N PHE A 53 14.70 12.44 8.16
CA PHE A 53 14.27 13.42 7.15
C PHE A 53 12.77 13.32 6.86
N ILE A 54 12.26 12.10 6.68
CA ILE A 54 10.82 11.84 6.52
C ILE A 54 10.04 12.21 7.79
N SER A 55 10.57 11.89 8.98
CA SER A 55 9.94 12.25 10.25
C SER A 55 9.76 13.76 10.39
N THR A 56 10.77 14.54 9.97
CA THR A 56 10.67 15.99 9.90
C THR A 56 9.52 16.42 8.98
N ILE A 57 9.42 15.89 7.77
CA ILE A 57 8.29 16.19 6.86
C ILE A 57 6.94 15.83 7.50
N ASN A 58 6.83 14.64 8.08
CA ASN A 58 5.59 14.15 8.67
C ASN A 58 5.11 15.04 9.83
N SER A 59 6.02 15.63 10.62
CA SER A 59 5.64 16.57 11.68
C SER A 59 4.92 17.83 11.14
N HIS A 60 5.23 18.24 9.90
CA HIS A 60 4.57 19.38 9.22
C HIS A 60 3.34 18.94 8.41
N LEU A 61 3.24 17.68 8.00
CA LEU A 61 2.07 17.14 7.30
C LEU A 61 0.95 16.72 8.25
N GLN A 62 1.26 16.40 9.51
CA GLN A 62 0.29 15.91 10.50
C GLN A 62 -0.91 16.86 10.70
N PRO A 63 -0.77 18.20 10.76
CA PRO A 63 -1.91 19.13 10.83
C PRO A 63 -2.83 19.09 9.60
N LEU A 64 -2.33 18.58 8.47
CA LEU A 64 -3.09 18.41 7.22
C LEU A 64 -3.68 17.00 7.10
N PHE A 65 -3.58 16.18 8.15
CA PHE A 65 -3.95 14.76 8.12
C PHE A 65 -3.24 14.01 7.00
N MET A 66 -1.99 14.35 6.70
CA MET A 66 -1.19 13.63 5.72
C MET A 66 0.09 13.10 6.35
N GLN A 67 0.66 12.05 5.77
CA GLN A 67 2.00 11.59 6.12
C GLN A 67 2.63 10.81 4.97
N ILE A 68 3.95 10.80 4.89
CA ILE A 68 4.70 9.84 4.10
C ILE A 68 4.76 8.53 4.89
N ARG A 69 4.23 7.45 4.33
CA ARG A 69 4.34 6.09 4.87
C ARG A 69 5.31 5.26 4.07
N LYS A 70 6.00 4.37 4.79
CA LYS A 70 6.77 3.27 4.23
C LYS A 70 5.90 2.02 4.19
N GLY A 71 5.83 1.35 3.05
CA GLY A 71 5.25 0.01 2.92
C GLY A 71 6.24 -0.96 2.30
N ILE A 72 5.98 -2.25 2.46
CA ILE A 72 6.76 -3.32 1.85
C ILE A 72 5.88 -3.99 0.80
N SER A 73 6.41 -4.16 -0.41
CA SER A 73 5.71 -4.87 -1.48
C SER A 73 5.50 -6.33 -1.09
N GLU A 74 4.27 -6.83 -1.22
CA GLU A 74 3.95 -8.22 -0.86
C GLU A 74 4.50 -9.23 -1.86
N ASP A 75 4.84 -8.80 -3.09
CA ASP A 75 5.38 -9.64 -4.14
C ASP A 75 6.90 -9.89 -4.01
N ASP A 76 7.69 -8.83 -3.90
CA ASP A 76 9.14 -8.88 -3.97
C ASP A 76 9.85 -8.47 -2.67
N GLY A 77 9.12 -7.92 -1.71
CA GLY A 77 9.66 -7.47 -0.42
C GLY A 77 10.42 -6.15 -0.45
N ARG A 78 10.37 -5.38 -1.54
CA ARG A 78 11.01 -4.07 -1.62
C ARG A 78 10.21 -3.01 -0.87
N ALA A 79 10.95 -2.13 -0.19
CA ALA A 79 10.36 -0.99 0.49
C ALA A 79 9.93 0.08 -0.52
N HIS A 80 8.78 0.68 -0.27
CA HIS A 80 8.20 1.78 -1.05
C HIS A 80 7.73 2.88 -0.12
N TYR A 81 7.67 4.10 -0.64
CA TYR A 81 7.16 5.29 0.07
C TYR A 81 6.04 5.93 -0.74
N ALA A 82 4.97 6.33 -0.04
CA ALA A 82 3.85 7.06 -0.61
C ALA A 82 3.33 8.10 0.39
N VAL A 83 2.79 9.21 -0.13
CA VAL A 83 2.10 10.21 0.70
C VAL A 83 0.67 9.75 0.88
N VAL A 84 0.23 9.50 2.10
CA VAL A 84 -1.13 9.04 2.42
C VAL A 84 -1.94 10.17 3.06
N ASN A 85 -3.24 10.14 2.83
CA ASN A 85 -4.21 10.95 3.56
C ASN A 85 -4.78 10.09 4.71
N LEU A 86 -4.81 10.64 5.91
CA LEU A 86 -5.26 9.99 7.14
C LEU A 86 -6.70 10.36 7.52
N ALA A 87 -7.34 11.26 6.78
CA ALA A 87 -8.76 11.48 6.93
C ALA A 87 -9.53 10.20 6.55
N GLU A 88 -10.58 9.88 7.31
CA GLU A 88 -11.35 8.61 7.24
C GLU A 88 -12.08 8.35 5.90
N THR A 89 -11.82 9.16 4.89
CA THR A 89 -12.35 9.00 3.54
C THR A 89 -11.20 8.74 2.56
N GLU A 90 -10.38 7.70 2.76
CA GLU A 90 -9.23 7.38 1.88
C GLU A 90 -9.61 7.16 0.40
N VAL A 91 -10.90 6.87 0.12
CA VAL A 91 -11.48 6.85 -1.23
C VAL A 91 -11.44 8.24 -1.91
N THR A 92 -11.18 9.33 -1.17
CA THR A 92 -11.20 10.71 -1.71
C THR A 92 -10.17 10.98 -2.80
N LYS A 93 -8.99 10.35 -2.73
CA LYS A 93 -7.98 10.52 -3.78
C LYS A 93 -8.41 9.89 -5.10
N MET A 94 -8.99 8.70 -5.04
CA MET A 94 -9.58 8.10 -6.24
C MET A 94 -10.82 8.89 -6.69
N ALA A 95 -11.59 9.45 -5.74
CA ALA A 95 -12.82 10.14 -6.05
C ALA A 95 -12.64 11.43 -6.89
N SER A 96 -11.45 12.04 -6.92
CA SER A 96 -11.17 13.15 -7.83
C SER A 96 -10.90 12.69 -9.26
N ASP A 97 -10.39 11.48 -9.44
CA ASP A 97 -9.81 11.01 -10.69
C ASP A 97 -10.74 10.06 -11.45
N TYR A 98 -11.72 9.46 -10.77
CA TYR A 98 -12.65 8.48 -11.32
C TYR A 98 -14.12 8.85 -11.12
N THR A 99 -14.95 8.38 -12.03
CA THR A 99 -16.41 8.48 -11.92
C THR A 99 -16.94 7.58 -10.80
N GLU A 100 -18.13 7.89 -10.29
CA GLU A 100 -18.78 7.09 -9.24
C GLU A 100 -18.96 5.61 -9.62
N THR A 101 -19.20 5.34 -10.91
CA THR A 101 -19.34 3.96 -11.43
C THR A 101 -18.01 3.21 -11.45
N GLU A 102 -16.92 3.87 -11.84
CA GLU A 102 -15.58 3.28 -11.80
C GLU A 102 -15.13 3.02 -10.36
N LEU A 103 -15.42 3.94 -9.44
CA LEU A 103 -15.17 3.75 -8.02
C LEU A 103 -15.98 2.59 -7.43
N GLU A 104 -17.22 2.40 -7.89
CA GLU A 104 -18.03 1.24 -7.49
C GLU A 104 -17.41 -0.07 -7.99
N LEU A 105 -16.95 -0.11 -9.25
CA LEU A 105 -16.22 -1.26 -9.79
C LEU A 105 -14.95 -1.55 -8.97
N PHE A 106 -14.18 -0.51 -8.63
CA PHE A 106 -12.98 -0.64 -7.81
C PHE A 106 -13.29 -1.23 -6.43
N ARG A 107 -14.29 -0.68 -5.72
CA ARG A 107 -14.70 -1.20 -4.41
C ARG A 107 -15.10 -2.67 -4.47
N LYS A 108 -15.91 -3.06 -5.46
CA LYS A 108 -16.29 -4.46 -5.64
C LYS A 108 -15.12 -5.37 -6.01
N THR A 109 -14.16 -4.85 -6.78
CA THR A 109 -12.91 -5.57 -7.09
C THR A 109 -12.08 -5.79 -5.83
N MET A 110 -11.95 -4.76 -4.99
CA MET A 110 -11.29 -4.85 -3.69
C MET A 110 -12.01 -5.83 -2.76
N ASP A 111 -13.34 -5.87 -2.75
CA ASP A 111 -14.11 -6.89 -2.01
C ASP A 111 -13.71 -8.30 -2.43
N LEU A 112 -13.66 -8.58 -3.75
CA LEU A 112 -13.25 -9.90 -4.25
C LEU A 112 -11.82 -10.26 -3.83
N ILE A 113 -10.89 -9.29 -3.87
CA ILE A 113 -9.48 -9.51 -3.50
C ILE A 113 -9.32 -9.76 -2.01
N ILE A 114 -9.98 -8.97 -1.15
CA ILE A 114 -9.85 -9.10 0.31
C ILE A 114 -10.51 -10.39 0.82
N LEU A 115 -11.61 -10.80 0.19
CA LEU A 115 -12.36 -11.99 0.57
C LEU A 115 -11.76 -13.29 0.01
N SER A 116 -10.82 -13.22 -0.93
CA SER A 116 -10.17 -14.41 -1.47
C SER A 116 -9.07 -14.93 -0.56
N GLU A 117 -8.79 -16.23 -0.66
CA GLU A 117 -7.78 -16.88 0.19
C GLU A 117 -6.35 -16.48 -0.21
N ASN A 118 -6.12 -16.21 -1.50
CA ASN A 118 -4.80 -15.91 -2.05
C ASN A 118 -4.54 -14.41 -2.28
N GLY A 119 -5.54 -13.55 -2.02
CA GLY A 119 -5.44 -12.11 -2.29
C GLY A 119 -5.42 -11.77 -3.78
N PHE A 120 -6.11 -12.55 -4.60
CA PHE A 120 -6.35 -12.28 -6.02
C PHE A 120 -7.84 -12.41 -6.37
N ALA A 121 -8.26 -11.74 -7.44
CA ALA A 121 -9.57 -11.88 -8.05
C ALA A 121 -9.43 -12.07 -9.57
N SER A 122 -10.18 -13.01 -10.14
CA SER A 122 -10.12 -13.27 -11.58
C SER A 122 -10.76 -12.14 -12.39
N SER A 123 -10.22 -11.85 -13.57
CA SER A 123 -10.84 -10.92 -14.53
C SER A 123 -12.30 -11.29 -14.80
N THR A 124 -12.62 -12.58 -14.93
CA THR A 124 -13.97 -13.06 -15.18
C THR A 124 -14.94 -12.71 -14.05
N ASP A 125 -14.52 -12.86 -12.78
CA ASP A 125 -15.36 -12.53 -11.63
C ASP A 125 -15.63 -11.04 -11.56
N ILE A 126 -14.59 -10.23 -11.77
CA ILE A 126 -14.72 -8.77 -11.78
C ILE A 126 -15.64 -8.30 -12.90
N LEU A 127 -15.50 -8.83 -14.12
CA LEU A 127 -16.34 -8.45 -15.26
C LEU A 127 -17.80 -8.88 -15.11
N ASN A 128 -18.07 -9.95 -14.36
CA ASN A 128 -19.44 -10.35 -14.04
C ASN A 128 -20.13 -9.40 -13.05
N LEU A 129 -19.36 -8.62 -12.29
CA LEU A 129 -19.89 -7.57 -11.40
C LEU A 129 -20.24 -6.27 -12.14
N ALA A 130 -19.68 -6.04 -13.34
CA ALA A 130 -19.91 -4.83 -14.13
C ALA A 130 -21.40 -4.61 -14.47
N ASP A 131 -22.14 -5.70 -14.70
CA ASP A 131 -23.58 -5.68 -14.99
C ASP A 131 -24.44 -5.52 -13.72
N GLN A 132 -23.83 -5.64 -12.53
CA GLN A 132 -24.45 -5.56 -11.20
C GLN A 132 -24.14 -4.24 -10.48
N LEU A 133 -23.45 -3.31 -11.14
CA LEU A 133 -23.19 -1.97 -10.60
C LEU A 133 -24.51 -1.22 -10.40
N LYS A 134 -24.68 -0.65 -9.22
CA LYS A 134 -25.90 0.06 -8.80
C LYS A 134 -25.97 1.45 -9.41
N THR A 135 -24.84 2.14 -9.51
CA THR A 135 -24.76 3.51 -10.04
C THR A 135 -25.15 3.54 -11.51
N LYS A 136 -24.48 2.71 -12.30
CA LYS A 136 -24.72 2.54 -13.74
C LYS A 136 -24.11 1.21 -14.19
N LYS A 137 -24.88 0.41 -14.92
CA LYS A 137 -24.36 -0.82 -15.54
C LYS A 137 -23.25 -0.48 -16.53
N MET A 138 -22.16 -1.22 -16.45
CA MET A 138 -20.98 -1.04 -17.28
C MET A 138 -20.85 -2.23 -18.23
N LYS A 139 -20.56 -1.98 -19.52
CA LYS A 139 -20.30 -3.07 -20.46
C LYS A 139 -18.98 -3.76 -20.10
N LYS A 140 -18.87 -5.08 -20.29
CA LYS A 140 -17.63 -5.82 -20.00
C LYS A 140 -16.38 -5.21 -20.64
N LYS A 141 -16.45 -4.80 -21.90
CA LYS A 141 -15.34 -4.11 -22.60
C LYS A 141 -14.94 -2.78 -21.96
N GLU A 142 -15.90 -2.05 -21.40
CA GLU A 142 -15.65 -0.80 -20.67
C GLU A 142 -14.97 -1.11 -19.32
N ALA A 143 -15.47 -2.11 -18.59
CA ALA A 143 -14.86 -2.57 -17.35
C ALA A 143 -13.42 -3.07 -17.54
N GLU A 144 -13.14 -3.82 -18.61
CA GLU A 144 -11.77 -4.22 -18.97
C GLU A 144 -10.84 -3.02 -19.16
N GLN A 145 -11.34 -1.94 -19.77
CA GLN A 145 -10.54 -0.73 -19.96
C GLN A 145 -10.29 -0.01 -18.63
N VAL A 146 -11.31 0.08 -17.78
CA VAL A 146 -11.18 0.68 -16.44
C VAL A 146 -10.18 -0.11 -15.58
N LEU A 147 -10.20 -1.45 -15.63
CA LEU A 147 -9.21 -2.28 -14.93
C LEU A 147 -7.78 -2.02 -15.39
N LYS A 148 -7.55 -1.81 -16.70
CA LYS A 148 -6.23 -1.42 -17.22
C LYS A 148 -5.79 -0.07 -16.68
N VAL A 149 -6.69 0.90 -16.63
CA VAL A 149 -6.41 2.23 -16.05
C VAL A 149 -6.04 2.10 -14.56
N PHE A 150 -6.75 1.28 -13.78
CA PHE A 150 -6.37 1.03 -12.39
C PHE A 150 -4.99 0.38 -12.23
N VAL A 151 -4.56 -0.44 -13.19
CA VAL A 151 -3.19 -1.00 -13.21
C VAL A 151 -2.16 0.07 -13.57
N GLU A 152 -2.43 0.86 -14.60
CA GLU A 152 -1.56 1.97 -15.05
C GLU A 152 -1.36 3.01 -13.93
N ASP A 153 -2.43 3.34 -13.21
CA ASP A 153 -2.43 4.27 -12.08
C ASP A 153 -1.94 3.63 -10.77
N LYS A 154 -1.52 2.36 -10.82
CA LYS A 154 -0.93 1.62 -9.69
C LYS A 154 -1.87 1.44 -8.51
N TRP A 155 -3.17 1.31 -8.76
CA TRP A 155 -4.15 0.87 -7.77
C TRP A 155 -4.23 -0.65 -7.73
N LEU A 156 -4.19 -1.29 -8.89
CA LEU A 156 -4.19 -2.75 -9.05
C LEU A 156 -2.90 -3.24 -9.67
N SER A 157 -2.63 -4.53 -9.50
CA SER A 157 -1.62 -5.27 -10.24
C SER A 157 -2.26 -6.47 -10.90
N GLU A 158 -1.96 -6.70 -12.17
CA GLU A 158 -2.47 -7.82 -12.95
C GLU A 158 -1.37 -8.87 -13.15
N LYS A 159 -1.73 -10.15 -12.98
CA LYS A 159 -0.89 -11.31 -13.24
C LYS A 159 -1.74 -12.43 -13.81
N ASN A 160 -1.50 -12.80 -15.07
CA ASN A 160 -2.12 -13.96 -15.73
C ASN A 160 -3.67 -13.96 -15.73
N GLY A 161 -4.28 -12.79 -15.90
CA GLY A 161 -5.73 -12.62 -15.90
C GLY A 161 -6.36 -12.48 -14.52
N GLU A 162 -5.55 -12.40 -13.46
CA GLU A 162 -5.98 -12.14 -12.09
C GLU A 162 -5.44 -10.80 -11.58
N TYR A 163 -6.19 -10.15 -10.70
CA TYR A 163 -5.88 -8.84 -10.14
C TYR A 163 -5.68 -8.92 -8.64
N THR A 164 -4.74 -8.14 -8.13
CA THR A 164 -4.52 -7.87 -6.70
C THR A 164 -4.37 -6.37 -6.46
N LEU A 165 -4.38 -5.94 -5.19
CA LEU A 165 -4.06 -4.57 -4.83
C LEU A 165 -2.57 -4.30 -5.06
N HIS A 166 -2.26 -3.21 -5.75
CA HIS A 166 -0.88 -2.75 -5.88
C HIS A 166 -0.37 -2.20 -4.54
N THR A 167 0.94 -2.25 -4.31
CA THR A 167 1.59 -1.77 -3.06
C THR A 167 1.21 -0.34 -2.68
N ARG A 168 1.02 0.54 -3.67
CA ARG A 168 0.49 1.90 -3.47
C ARG A 168 -0.88 1.88 -2.82
N CYS A 169 -1.82 1.11 -3.39
CA CYS A 169 -3.17 0.97 -2.85
C CYS A 169 -3.15 0.45 -1.42
N ILE A 170 -2.32 -0.57 -1.13
CA ILE A 170 -2.21 -1.13 0.22
C ILE A 170 -1.72 -0.06 1.20
N ILE A 171 -0.69 0.71 0.85
CA ILE A 171 -0.17 1.79 1.70
C ILE A 171 -1.22 2.89 1.92
N GLU A 172 -1.90 3.32 0.85
CA GLU A 172 -2.86 4.42 0.88
C GLU A 172 -4.21 4.06 1.52
N MET A 173 -4.61 2.79 1.47
CA MET A 173 -5.93 2.32 1.95
C MET A 173 -5.85 1.43 3.20
N GLU A 174 -4.67 1.28 3.82
CA GLU A 174 -4.48 0.36 4.94
C GLU A 174 -5.46 0.64 6.09
N GLN A 175 -5.66 1.91 6.46
CA GLN A 175 -6.56 2.24 7.57
C GLN A 175 -8.02 1.98 7.20
N TYR A 176 -8.43 2.37 5.98
CA TYR A 176 -9.76 2.10 5.47
C TYR A 176 -10.06 0.60 5.46
N ILE A 177 -9.15 -0.21 4.91
CA ILE A 177 -9.36 -1.66 4.79
C ILE A 177 -9.46 -2.30 6.18
N LEU A 178 -8.52 -1.98 7.08
CA LEU A 178 -8.55 -2.53 8.44
C LEU A 178 -9.80 -2.11 9.23
N SER A 179 -10.36 -0.94 8.94
CA SER A 179 -11.54 -0.43 9.64
C SER A 179 -12.86 -0.96 9.08
N ASN A 180 -12.94 -1.22 7.77
CA ASN A 180 -14.17 -1.63 7.09
C ASN A 180 -14.29 -3.15 6.89
N TYR A 181 -13.17 -3.89 6.95
CA TYR A 181 -13.12 -5.33 6.73
C TYR A 181 -12.61 -6.07 7.97
N GLN A 182 -12.99 -5.63 9.17
CA GLN A 182 -12.42 -6.09 10.45
C GLN A 182 -12.44 -7.61 10.64
N ASP A 183 -13.47 -8.29 10.12
CA ASP A 183 -13.65 -9.74 10.29
C ASP A 183 -12.78 -10.58 9.34
N VAL A 184 -12.27 -9.99 8.25
CA VAL A 184 -11.59 -10.72 7.17
C VAL A 184 -10.18 -10.19 6.88
N ALA A 185 -9.94 -8.90 7.11
CA ALA A 185 -8.65 -8.28 6.90
C ALA A 185 -7.63 -8.80 7.92
N ARG A 186 -6.53 -9.32 7.42
CA ARG A 186 -5.47 -9.89 8.25
C ARG A 186 -4.34 -8.90 8.43
N LYS A 187 -3.70 -8.94 9.61
CA LYS A 187 -2.42 -8.30 9.84
C LYS A 187 -1.33 -9.34 9.86
N CYS A 188 -0.20 -9.03 9.23
CA CYS A 188 0.99 -9.87 9.30
C CYS A 188 1.50 -9.97 10.75
N ASN A 189 1.78 -11.17 11.23
CA ASN A 189 2.26 -11.40 12.60
C ASN A 189 3.66 -10.84 12.87
N ILE A 190 4.42 -10.45 11.83
CA ILE A 190 5.78 -9.93 11.95
C ILE A 190 5.84 -8.41 11.86
N CYS A 191 5.25 -7.82 10.81
CA CYS A 191 5.31 -6.36 10.60
C CYS A 191 4.07 -5.62 11.11
N HIS A 192 3.01 -6.34 11.48
CA HIS A 192 1.73 -5.81 11.96
C HIS A 192 0.96 -4.91 10.96
N SER A 193 1.42 -4.83 9.72
CA SER A 193 0.70 -4.19 8.62
C SER A 193 -0.36 -5.11 8.02
N LEU A 194 -1.34 -4.50 7.34
CA LEU A 194 -2.31 -5.21 6.50
C LEU A 194 -1.61 -6.20 5.57
N ALA A 195 -2.20 -7.40 5.46
CA ALA A 195 -1.72 -8.47 4.60
C ALA A 195 -2.83 -8.92 3.65
N ILE A 196 -2.68 -8.60 2.36
CA ILE A 196 -3.57 -9.07 1.30
C ILE A 196 -3.14 -10.48 0.88
N GLN A 197 -1.84 -10.69 0.68
CA GLN A 197 -1.22 -11.94 0.28
C GLN A 197 -0.32 -12.46 1.41
N SER A 198 -0.70 -13.60 2.00
CA SER A 198 0.02 -14.15 3.14
C SER A 198 0.00 -15.67 3.17
N GLN A 199 1.03 -16.24 3.79
CA GLN A 199 0.99 -17.62 4.26
C GLN A 199 0.33 -17.66 5.63
N VAL A 200 -0.50 -18.66 5.86
CA VAL A 200 -1.30 -18.80 7.07
C VAL A 200 -0.88 -20.08 7.78
N CYS A 201 -0.62 -19.98 9.08
CA CYS A 201 -0.39 -21.17 9.89
C CYS A 201 -1.67 -22.00 9.98
N GLU A 202 -1.61 -23.26 9.54
CA GLU A 202 -2.77 -24.17 9.53
C GLU A 202 -3.33 -24.42 10.93
N SER A 203 -2.49 -24.40 11.97
CA SER A 203 -2.90 -24.73 13.34
C SER A 203 -3.55 -23.55 14.08
N CYS A 204 -3.05 -22.32 13.91
CA CYS A 204 -3.51 -21.17 14.71
C CYS A 204 -3.98 -19.95 13.91
N GLY A 205 -3.92 -20.02 12.57
CA GLY A 205 -4.50 -19.04 11.67
C GLY A 205 -3.75 -17.71 11.53
N ILE A 206 -2.57 -17.54 12.12
CA ILE A 206 -1.80 -16.30 11.91
C ILE A 206 -1.34 -16.19 10.47
N GLY A 207 -1.48 -14.99 9.90
CA GLY A 207 -0.96 -14.66 8.58
C GLY A 207 0.42 -14.02 8.67
N MET A 208 1.31 -14.34 7.74
CA MET A 208 2.58 -13.65 7.52
C MET A 208 2.77 -13.40 6.03
N HIS A 209 3.14 -12.17 5.65
CA HIS A 209 3.49 -11.86 4.25
C HIS A 209 4.60 -12.79 3.75
N PHE A 210 4.59 -13.17 2.47
CA PHE A 210 5.65 -14.01 1.89
C PHE A 210 7.07 -13.44 2.09
N PRO A 211 7.33 -12.13 1.92
CA PRO A 211 8.64 -11.54 2.27
C PRO A 211 8.98 -11.65 3.77
N CYS A 212 7.98 -11.51 4.66
CA CYS A 212 8.19 -11.62 6.10
C CYS A 212 8.55 -13.06 6.50
N VAL A 213 7.84 -14.06 5.96
CA VAL A 213 8.18 -15.50 6.10
C VAL A 213 9.61 -15.76 5.68
N ARG A 214 9.98 -15.37 4.45
CA ARG A 214 11.33 -15.57 3.90
C ARG A 214 12.41 -14.96 4.79
N LYS A 215 12.17 -13.79 5.37
CA LYS A 215 13.11 -13.11 6.26
C LYS A 215 13.17 -13.76 7.64
N TYR A 216 12.02 -14.10 8.22
CA TYR A 216 11.90 -14.63 9.58
C TYR A 216 12.50 -16.04 9.69
N PHE A 217 12.21 -16.92 8.74
CA PHE A 217 12.72 -18.29 8.71
C PHE A 217 14.07 -18.44 8.00
N ARG A 218 14.73 -17.34 7.64
CA ARG A 218 16.00 -17.40 6.91
C ARG A 218 17.05 -18.15 7.74
N GLY A 219 17.56 -19.23 7.17
CA GLY A 219 18.60 -20.06 7.80
C GLY A 219 18.09 -21.02 8.89
N GLN A 220 16.77 -21.11 9.08
CA GLN A 220 16.18 -22.11 9.98
C GLN A 220 15.93 -23.41 9.23
N THR A 221 16.38 -24.54 9.79
CA THR A 221 16.16 -25.88 9.21
C THR A 221 14.80 -26.45 9.57
N GLU A 222 14.22 -26.02 10.69
CA GLU A 222 12.88 -26.41 11.16
C GLU A 222 12.05 -25.15 11.45
N PRO A 223 11.46 -24.51 10.41
CA PRO A 223 10.58 -23.36 10.59
C PRO A 223 9.41 -23.67 11.53
N ARG A 224 9.23 -22.86 12.57
CA ARG A 224 8.14 -22.99 13.54
C ARG A 224 7.34 -21.71 13.67
N CYS A 225 6.03 -21.86 13.71
CA CYS A 225 5.09 -20.75 13.87
C CYS A 225 5.43 -19.88 15.10
N PRO A 226 5.61 -18.56 14.93
CA PRO A 226 5.97 -17.66 16.04
C PRO A 226 4.90 -17.56 17.14
N LYS A 227 3.67 -18.05 16.90
CA LYS A 227 2.58 -18.00 17.88
C LYS A 227 2.32 -19.34 18.56
N CYS A 228 2.23 -20.45 17.82
CA CYS A 228 1.86 -21.76 18.38
C CYS A 228 3.00 -22.78 18.39
N ASN A 229 4.17 -22.46 17.84
CA ASN A 229 5.36 -23.32 17.78
C ASN A 229 5.21 -24.65 16.99
N GLU A 230 4.07 -24.84 16.33
CA GLU A 230 3.87 -25.89 15.32
C GLU A 230 4.78 -25.64 14.11
N PHE A 231 5.05 -26.69 13.34
CA PHE A 231 5.79 -26.54 12.08
C PHE A 231 5.05 -25.56 11.15
N TRP A 232 5.81 -24.64 10.56
CA TRP A 232 5.25 -23.59 9.69
C TRP A 232 4.89 -24.13 8.32
#